data_AF-A0AAW7KLI7-F1
#
_entry.id   AF-A0AAW7KLI7-F1
#
_cell.length_a   1.000
_cell.length_b   1.000
_cell.length_c   1.000
_cell.angle_alpha   90.00
_cell.angle_beta   90.00
_cell.angle_gamma   90.00
#
_symmetry.space_group_name_H-M   'P 1'
#
loop_
_entity.id
_entity.type
_entity.pdbx_description
1 polymer ?
#
loop_
_entity_poly.entity_id
_entity_poly.type
_entity_poly.pdbx_seq_one_letter_code
_entity_poly.pdbx_strand_id
1 'polypeptide(L)' 'MTKYPYIQSTGPVSAHVRLVSASNVFLVDRHNFTKYKSGQRFRYFGGYFNRRDVTVSAPKAGTWYLVVEGATKYQYEFI' A
#
# COMPACT_ATOMS: atom_id res chain seq x y z
N MET A 1 -10.09 3.78 -12.65
CA MET A 1 -9.51 3.24 -11.40
C MET A 1 -8.18 3.94 -11.15
N THR A 2 -8.05 4.62 -10.01
CA THR A 2 -6.80 5.30 -9.66
C THR A 2 -5.72 4.25 -9.39
N LYS A 3 -4.62 4.30 -10.13
CA LYS A 3 -3.54 3.29 -10.09
C LYS A 3 -2.92 3.13 -8.69
N TYR A 4 -2.97 4.19 -7.86
CA TYR A 4 -2.41 4.24 -6.51
C TYR A 4 -3.37 4.98 -5.58
N PRO A 5 -4.26 4.28 -4.88
CA PRO A 5 -5.16 4.92 -3.92
C PRO A 5 -4.39 5.42 -2.70
N TYR A 6 -4.89 6.49 -2.09
CA TYR A 6 -4.24 7.13 -0.94
C TYR A 6 -5.24 7.65 0.08
N ILE A 7 -4.77 7.86 1.30
CA ILE A 7 -5.53 8.46 2.39
C ILE A 7 -4.64 9.44 3.16
N GLN A 8 -5.24 10.52 3.67
CA GLN A 8 -4.60 11.38 4.67
C GLN A 8 -5.14 10.98 6.04
N SER A 9 -4.29 10.44 6.90
CA SER A 9 -4.66 10.07 8.27
C SER A 9 -3.96 10.99 9.27
N THR A 10 -4.66 11.36 10.34
CA THR A 10 -4.11 12.06 11.50
C THR A 10 -3.53 11.11 12.55
N GLY A 11 -3.61 9.80 12.33
CA GLY A 11 -3.10 8.76 13.22
C GLY A 11 -2.56 7.54 12.45
N PRO A 12 -2.40 6.39 13.13
CA PRO A 12 -2.14 5.13 12.46
C PRO A 12 -3.20 4.83 11.40
N VAL A 13 -2.81 4.11 10.35
CA VAL A 13 -3.75 3.67 9.31
C VAL A 13 -3.44 2.23 8.93
N SER A 14 -4.48 1.46 8.66
CA SER A 14 -4.35 0.11 8.10
C SER A 14 -5.00 0.05 6.73
N ALA A 15 -4.36 -0.63 5.78
CA ALA A 15 -4.95 -0.97 4.51
C ALA A 15 -5.28 -2.46 4.53
N HIS A 16 -6.56 -2.79 4.41
CA HIS A 16 -7.02 -4.15 4.18
C HIS A 16 -7.18 -4.38 2.68
N VAL A 17 -6.50 -5.38 2.14
CA VAL A 17 -6.42 -5.66 0.71
C VAL A 17 -6.85 -7.10 0.47
N ARG A 18 -7.78 -7.27 -0.48
CA ARG A 18 -8.16 -8.58 -0.99
C ARG A 18 -7.48 -8.83 -2.33
N LEU A 19 -6.51 -9.73 -2.30
CA LEU A 19 -5.75 -10.18 -3.45
C LEU A 19 -6.42 -11.36 -4.14
N VAL A 20 -6.39 -11.35 -5.48
CA VAL A 20 -6.83 -12.46 -6.32
C VAL A 20 -5.68 -13.43 -6.62
N SER A 21 -4.44 -12.94 -6.60
CA SER A 21 -3.21 -13.67 -6.85
C SER A 21 -2.09 -13.19 -5.93
N ALA A 22 -1.03 -13.97 -5.81
CA ALA A 22 0.13 -13.56 -5.02
C ALA A 22 0.73 -12.25 -5.58
N SER A 23 1.00 -11.28 -4.70
CA SER A 23 1.33 -9.92 -5.09
C SER A 23 2.09 -9.19 -3.99
N ASN A 24 2.81 -8.16 -4.38
CA ASN A 24 3.40 -7.23 -3.43
C ASN A 24 2.37 -6.19 -3.03
N VAL A 25 2.26 -5.95 -1.73
CA VAL A 25 1.40 -4.91 -1.15
C VAL A 25 2.28 -4.02 -0.30
N PHE A 26 2.38 -2.76 -0.69
CA PHE A 26 3.18 -1.76 -0.01
C PHE A 26 2.33 -0.58 0.41
N LEU A 27 2.51 -0.16 1.66
CA LEU A 27 2.00 1.10 2.17
C LEU A 27 3.19 2.05 2.34
N VAL A 28 3.16 3.17 1.63
CA VAL A 28 4.27 4.12 1.57
C VAL A 28 3.80 5.53 1.85
N ASP A 29 4.61 6.33 2.54
CA ASP A 29 4.33 7.76 2.70
C ASP A 29 4.55 8.52 1.38
N ARG A 30 4.09 9.77 1.31
CA ARG A 30 4.25 10.64 0.13
C ARG A 30 5.69 10.75 -0.38
N HIS A 31 6.68 10.84 0.51
CA HIS A 31 8.09 11.00 0.11
C HIS A 31 8.63 9.71 -0.52
N ASN A 32 8.34 8.57 0.09
CA ASN A 32 8.71 7.25 -0.40
C ASN A 32 7.94 6.87 -1.67
N PHE A 33 6.70 7.34 -1.84
CA PHE A 33 5.94 7.14 -3.06
C PHE A 33 6.59 7.83 -4.28
N THR A 34 7.13 9.03 -4.09
CA THR A 34 7.90 9.71 -5.15
C THR A 34 9.15 8.90 -5.48
N LYS A 35 9.91 8.44 -4.47
CA LYS A 35 11.09 7.59 -4.68
C LYS A 35 10.78 6.29 -5.40
N TYR A 36 9.68 5.62 -5.02
CA TYR A 36 9.16 4.43 -5.70
C TYR A 36 8.92 4.70 -7.18
N LYS A 37 8.22 5.79 -7.52
CA LYS A 37 7.97 6.17 -8.92
C LYS A 37 9.25 6.52 -9.69
N SER A 38 10.28 7.01 -9.01
CA SER A 38 11.59 7.32 -9.59
C SER A 38 12.55 6.13 -9.63
N GLY A 39 12.14 4.93 -9.21
CA GLY A 39 13.01 3.74 -9.15
C GLY A 39 14.13 3.85 -8.10
N GLN A 40 14.01 4.78 -7.15
CA GLN A 40 14.98 4.97 -6.08
C GLN A 40 14.65 4.07 -4.89
N ARG A 41 15.64 3.83 -4.03
CA ARG A 41 15.43 3.11 -2.77
C ARG A 41 14.44 3.85 -1.87
N PHE A 42 13.35 3.18 -1.50
CA PHE A 42 12.28 3.71 -0.67
C PHE A 42 12.00 2.79 0.52
N ARG A 43 11.31 3.33 1.53
CA ARG A 43 10.81 2.56 2.69
C ARG A 43 9.32 2.33 2.53
N TYR A 44 8.86 1.17 2.99
CA TYR A 44 7.46 0.75 2.92
C TYR A 44 7.09 -0.12 4.12
N PHE A 45 5.80 -0.20 4.40
CA PHE A 45 5.21 -1.25 5.23
C PHE A 45 4.54 -2.28 4.32
N GLY A 46 4.59 -3.56 4.69
CA GLY A 46 4.06 -4.65 3.88
C GLY A 46 5.18 -5.49 3.22
N GLY A 47 4.89 -6.07 2.06
CA GLY A 47 5.77 -7.05 1.44
C GLY A 47 5.05 -7.91 0.39
N TYR A 48 5.65 -9.07 0.09
CA TYR A 48 5.04 -10.09 -0.75
C TYR A 48 4.03 -10.91 0.06
N PHE A 49 2.82 -11.06 -0.50
CA PHE A 49 1.77 -11.87 0.09
C PHE A 49 1.20 -12.84 -0.94
N ASN A 50 1.00 -14.09 -0.51
CA ASN A 50 0.42 -15.18 -1.31
C ASN A 50 -0.97 -15.60 -0.80
N ARG A 51 -1.59 -14.78 0.05
CA ARG A 51 -2.90 -15.00 0.66
C ARG A 51 -3.91 -13.96 0.18
N ARG A 52 -5.20 -14.30 0.29
CA ARG A 52 -6.29 -13.43 -0.19
C ARG A 52 -6.43 -12.17 0.67
N ASP A 53 -6.63 -12.31 1.97
CA ASP A 53 -6.81 -11.18 2.88
C ASP A 53 -5.45 -10.74 3.46
N VAL A 54 -5.11 -9.48 3.25
CA VAL A 54 -3.84 -8.88 3.66
C VAL A 54 -4.11 -7.56 4.36
N THR A 55 -3.65 -7.43 5.61
CA THR A 55 -3.66 -6.15 6.32
C THR A 55 -2.23 -5.62 6.43
N VAL A 56 -2.03 -4.36 6.05
CA VAL A 56 -0.77 -3.64 6.21
C VAL A 56 -1.03 -2.36 6.98
N SER A 57 -0.28 -2.14 8.07
CA SER A 57 -0.47 -0.97 8.93
C SER A 57 0.74 -0.05 8.90
N ALA A 58 0.48 1.25 8.90
CA ALA A 58 1.48 2.30 9.09
C ALA A 58 1.23 3.02 10.42
N PRO A 59 2.24 3.15 11.30
CA PRO A 59 2.04 3.61 12.68
C PRO A 59 1.96 5.14 12.84
N LYS A 60 2.04 5.92 11.75
CA LYS A 60 2.17 7.38 11.82
C LYS A 60 1.11 8.10 11.01
N ALA A 61 0.74 9.29 11.49
CA ALA A 61 -0.03 10.24 10.72
C ALA A 61 0.69 10.64 9.41
N GLY A 62 -0.07 10.93 8.37
CA GLY A 62 0.45 11.38 7.09
C GLY A 62 -0.40 10.95 5.89
N THR A 63 0.10 11.29 4.70
CA THR A 63 -0.47 10.79 3.45
C THR A 63 0.17 9.45 3.11
N TRP A 64 -0.64 8.39 3.10
CA TRP A 64 -0.22 7.04 2.78
C TRP A 64 -0.81 6.61 1.44
N TYR A 65 0.05 6.04 0.60
CA TYR A 65 -0.28 5.48 -0.70
C TYR A 65 -0.20 3.96 -0.61
N LEU A 66 -1.23 3.29 -1.14
CA LEU A 66 -1.23 1.86 -1.34
C LEU A 66 -0.72 1.55 -2.75
N VAL A 67 0.32 0.72 -2.81
CA VAL A 67 0.92 0.22 -4.04
C VAL A 67 0.75 -1.30 -4.04
N VAL A 68 0.10 -1.81 -5.08
CA VAL A 68 -0.06 -3.25 -5.29
C VAL A 68 0.59 -3.62 -6.61
N GLU A 69 1.57 -4.52 -6.57
CA GLU A 69 2.29 -5.00 -7.75
C GLU A 69 2.07 -6.50 -7.95
N GLY A 70 1.82 -6.90 -9.20
CA GLY A 70 1.57 -8.30 -9.56
C GLY A 70 0.09 -8.67 -9.65
N ALA A 71 -0.82 -7.89 -9.05
CA ALA A 71 -2.27 -8.06 -9.22
C ALA A 71 -2.82 -7.07 -10.24
N THR A 72 -3.55 -7.58 -11.25
CA THR A 72 -4.33 -6.75 -12.18
C THR A 72 -5.66 -6.31 -11.58
N LYS A 73 -6.18 -7.05 -10.59
CA LYS A 73 -7.42 -6.76 -9.87
C LYS A 73 -7.23 -7.06 -8.38
N TYR A 74 -7.67 -6.14 -7.54
CA TYR A 74 -7.71 -6.27 -6.10
C TYR A 74 -8.82 -5.37 -5.54
N GLN A 75 -9.28 -5.67 -4.34
CA GLN A 75 -10.12 -4.75 -3.56
C GLN A 75 -9.29 -4.21 -2.39
N TYR A 76 -9.58 -3.00 -1.95
CA TYR A 76 -8.91 -2.41 -0.81
C TYR A 76 -9.87 -1.54 0.00
N GLU A 77 -9.56 -1.39 1.28
CA GLU A 77 -10.21 -0.48 2.20
C GLU A 77 -9.18 0.06 3.19
N PHE A 78 -9.28 1.35 3.53
CA PHE A 78 -8.48 1.94 4.60
C PHE A 78 -9.30 1.94 5.89
N ILE A 79 -8.66 1.52 6.99
CA ILE A 79 -9.23 1.34 8.33
C ILE A 79 -8.42 2.18 9.32
#